data_AF-A0A813FM80-F1
#
_entry.id   AF-A0A813FM80-F1
#
_cell.length_a   1.000
_cell.length_b   1.000
_cell.length_c   1.000
_cell.angle_alpha   90.00
_cell.angle_beta   90.00
_cell.angle_gamma   90.00
#
_symmetry.space_group_name_H-M   'P 1'
#
loop_
_entity.id
_entity.type
_entity.pdbx_description
1 polymer ?
#
loop_
_entity_poly.entity_id
_entity_poly.type
_entity_poly.pdbx_seq_one_letter_code
_entity_poly.pdbx_strand_id
1 'polypeptide(L)'
;MAPTAAVVTEVQDEALFQQELSKPLPGTVVCALFYAEWAAGAFGPKEMASLAAGSEHTHCLSINAGTDEGEELALTLGLGSKLPVVRFYLPPATSHTLELIGADCNPSVIAKHAAALGKKAAGSAAAASGGIRDIVRGAYAQTAVGGSGVLPTELADSEARRKLLGYKEDEVNTAADIGLGCGNPLVTAKLKLGEACLDLGSGAGMDCFIAAKQ
;
A
#
# COMPACT_ATOMS: atom_id res chain seq x y z
N MET A 1 14.67 15.28 -12.88
CA MET A 1 14.87 13.89 -13.37
C MET A 1 14.02 13.74 -14.61
N ALA A 2 14.60 13.26 -15.71
CA ALA A 2 13.88 13.03 -16.96
C ALA A 2 12.80 11.95 -16.75
N PRO A 3 11.61 12.05 -17.39
CA PRO A 3 10.61 11.00 -17.30
C PRO A 3 11.20 9.74 -17.93
N THR A 4 11.35 8.69 -17.13
CA THR A 4 11.75 7.37 -17.60
C THR A 4 10.74 6.96 -18.67
N ALA A 5 11.22 6.66 -19.88
CA ALA A 5 10.36 6.20 -20.97
C ALA A 5 9.43 5.10 -20.44
N ALA A 6 8.15 5.19 -20.77
CA ALA A 6 7.15 4.26 -20.27
C ALA A 6 7.39 2.87 -20.87
N VAL A 7 8.13 2.05 -20.12
CA VAL A 7 8.43 0.66 -20.43
C VAL A 7 7.41 -0.20 -19.68
N VAL A 8 6.83 -1.18 -20.37
CA VAL A 8 6.04 -2.23 -19.71
C VAL A 8 7.03 -3.16 -19.03
N THR A 9 6.95 -3.29 -17.71
CA THR A 9 7.79 -4.23 -16.97
C THR A 9 7.18 -5.62 -17.03
N GLU A 10 7.94 -6.58 -17.54
CA GLU A 10 7.58 -7.99 -17.46
C GLU A 10 7.87 -8.51 -16.06
N VAL A 11 6.86 -9.13 -15.45
CA VAL A 11 6.92 -9.65 -14.09
C VAL A 11 6.77 -11.17 -14.14
N GLN A 12 7.73 -11.86 -13.54
CA GLN A 12 7.85 -13.32 -13.59
C GLN A 12 7.49 -13.99 -12.26
N ASP A 13 7.54 -13.26 -11.15
CA ASP A 13 7.28 -13.82 -9.82
C ASP A 13 6.61 -12.79 -8.88
N GLU A 14 6.16 -13.27 -7.72
CA GLU A 14 5.50 -12.45 -6.70
C GLU A 14 6.43 -11.38 -6.10
N ALA A 15 7.71 -11.69 -5.89
CA ALA A 15 8.66 -10.77 -5.28
C ALA A 15 8.86 -9.52 -6.16
N LEU A 16 9.04 -9.73 -7.46
CA LEU A 16 9.14 -8.68 -8.46
C LEU A 16 7.80 -7.94 -8.60
N PHE A 17 6.66 -8.64 -8.53
CA PHE A 17 5.35 -8.00 -8.55
C PHE A 17 5.18 -7.00 -7.40
N GLN A 18 5.49 -7.40 -6.17
CA GLN A 18 5.42 -6.51 -4.99
C GLN A 18 6.44 -5.37 -5.08
N GLN A 19 7.63 -5.64 -5.62
CA GLN A 19 8.63 -4.62 -5.87
C GLN A 19 8.13 -3.56 -6.86
N GLU A 20 7.52 -3.99 -7.97
CA GLU A 20 6.96 -3.09 -8.98
C GLU A 20 5.71 -2.34 -8.51
N LEU A 21 4.94 -2.89 -7.57
CA LEU A 21 3.84 -2.17 -6.92
C LEU A 21 4.32 -1.06 -5.98
N SER A 22 5.52 -1.19 -5.40
CA SER A 22 6.07 -0.24 -4.42
C SER A 22 6.98 0.84 -5.04
N LYS A 23 7.48 0.64 -6.27
CA LYS A 23 8.30 1.62 -7.02
C LYS A 23 7.61 2.93 -7.41
N PRO A 24 6.33 2.95 -7.84
CA PRO A 24 5.73 4.15 -8.44
C PRO A 24 5.54 5.30 -7.44
N LEU A 25 5.70 6.52 -7.94
CA LEU A 25 5.43 7.73 -7.16
C LEU A 25 3.95 7.81 -6.74
N PRO A 26 3.64 8.46 -5.61
CA PRO A 26 2.26 8.72 -5.20
C PRO A 26 1.47 9.43 -6.31
N GLY A 27 0.29 8.91 -6.63
CA GLY A 27 -0.56 9.44 -7.70
C GLY A 27 -0.43 8.69 -9.05
N THR A 28 0.53 7.77 -9.17
CA THR A 28 0.65 6.88 -10.32
C THR A 28 -0.26 5.65 -10.16
N VAL A 29 -0.95 5.28 -11.23
CA VAL A 29 -1.77 4.06 -11.27
C VAL A 29 -0.93 2.92 -11.82
N VAL A 30 -0.92 1.76 -11.15
CA VAL A 30 -0.30 0.55 -11.71
C VAL A 30 -1.36 -0.27 -12.43
N CYS A 31 -1.13 -0.55 -13.71
CA CYS A 31 -1.96 -1.43 -14.52
C CYS A 31 -1.21 -2.74 -14.76
N ALA A 32 -1.68 -3.83 -14.16
CA ALA A 32 -1.11 -5.16 -14.33
C ALA A 32 -1.97 -5.98 -15.31
N LEU A 33 -1.38 -6.32 -16.45
CA LEU A 33 -1.97 -7.21 -17.45
C LEU A 33 -1.54 -8.65 -17.18
N PHE A 34 -2.51 -9.53 -16.96
CA PHE A 34 -2.34 -10.97 -16.97
C PHE A 34 -2.84 -11.50 -18.30
N TYR A 35 -1.95 -12.12 -19.08
CA TYR A 35 -2.26 -12.66 -20.40
C TYR A 35 -1.65 -14.05 -20.54
N ALA A 36 -2.09 -14.79 -21.56
CA ALA A 36 -1.41 -16.00 -22.00
C ALA A 36 -1.48 -16.06 -23.52
N GLU A 37 -0.44 -16.60 -24.17
CA GLU A 37 -0.39 -16.65 -25.65
C GLU A 37 -1.50 -17.53 -26.25
N TRP A 38 -1.93 -18.55 -25.51
CA TRP A 38 -3.02 -19.43 -25.92
C TRP A 38 -4.41 -18.82 -25.68
N ALA A 39 -4.51 -17.74 -24.90
CA ALA A 39 -5.79 -17.13 -24.58
C ALA A 39 -6.22 -16.17 -25.69
N ALA A 40 -7.42 -16.40 -26.24
CA ALA A 40 -8.00 -15.50 -27.22
C ALA A 40 -8.37 -14.16 -26.55
N GLY A 41 -7.73 -13.07 -26.97
CA GLY A 41 -7.98 -11.74 -26.40
C GLY A 41 -7.63 -10.61 -27.37
N ALA A 42 -8.34 -9.49 -27.26
CA ALA A 42 -8.10 -8.29 -28.06
C ALA A 42 -7.01 -7.37 -27.49
N PHE A 43 -6.43 -7.74 -26.34
CA PHE A 43 -5.50 -6.89 -25.59
C PHE A 43 -4.37 -7.72 -25.00
N GLY A 44 -3.14 -7.42 -25.40
CA GLY A 44 -1.92 -8.09 -24.97
C GLY A 44 -0.80 -7.09 -24.68
N PRO A 45 0.46 -7.59 -24.57
CA PRO A 45 1.61 -6.77 -24.22
C PRO A 45 1.87 -5.59 -25.18
N LYS A 46 1.55 -5.74 -26.47
CA LYS A 46 1.75 -4.68 -27.48
C LYS A 46 0.79 -3.51 -27.27
N GLU A 47 -0.47 -3.80 -27.01
CA GLU A 47 -1.49 -2.80 -26.69
C GLU A 47 -1.19 -2.14 -25.34
N MET A 48 -0.70 -2.91 -24.37
CA MET A 48 -0.25 -2.41 -23.07
C MET A 48 0.94 -1.44 -23.20
N ALA A 49 1.90 -1.75 -24.09
CA ALA A 49 3.02 -0.85 -24.37
C ALA A 49 2.58 0.46 -25.02
N SER A 50 1.57 0.40 -25.89
CA SER A 50 0.97 1.60 -26.48
C SER A 50 0.28 2.47 -25.43
N LEU A 51 -0.38 1.85 -24.44
CA LEU A 51 -0.97 2.56 -23.30
C LEU A 51 0.10 3.22 -22.42
N ALA A 52 1.18 2.48 -22.11
CA ALA A 52 2.29 2.99 -21.32
C ALA A 52 2.89 4.25 -21.97
N ALA A 53 3.19 4.18 -23.27
CA ALA A 53 3.75 5.31 -24.01
C ALA A 53 2.85 6.57 -24.05
N GLY A 54 1.53 6.40 -23.87
CA GLY A 54 0.55 7.48 -23.90
C GLY A 54 0.26 8.14 -22.55
N SER A 55 0.86 7.68 -21.45
CA SER A 55 0.54 8.16 -20.09
C SER A 55 1.78 8.28 -19.21
N GLU A 56 2.06 9.49 -18.71
CA GLU A 56 3.12 9.72 -17.73
C GLU A 56 2.74 9.29 -16.30
N HIS A 57 1.46 8.99 -16.06
CA HIS A 57 0.92 8.65 -14.74
C HIS A 57 0.46 7.19 -14.65
N THR A 58 0.95 6.33 -15.53
CA THR A 58 0.61 4.91 -15.53
C THR A 58 1.88 4.07 -15.55
N HIS A 59 2.01 3.21 -14.55
CA HIS A 59 3.02 2.17 -14.51
C HIS A 59 2.40 0.87 -15.03
N CYS A 60 3.00 0.26 -16.04
CA CYS A 60 2.38 -0.85 -16.76
C CYS A 60 3.18 -2.13 -16.54
N LEU A 61 2.51 -3.18 -16.07
CA LEU A 61 3.11 -4.50 -15.85
C LEU A 61 2.48 -5.53 -16.78
N SER A 62 3.27 -6.50 -17.21
CA SER A 62 2.77 -7.67 -17.95
C SER A 62 3.21 -8.96 -17.27
N ILE A 63 2.25 -9.85 -17.06
CA ILE A 63 2.42 -11.16 -16.43
C ILE A 63 1.92 -12.21 -17.43
N ASN A 64 2.79 -13.14 -17.81
CA ASN A 64 2.41 -14.25 -18.66
C ASN A 64 1.86 -15.41 -17.80
N ALA A 65 0.55 -15.47 -17.63
CA ALA A 65 -0.15 -16.55 -16.94
C ALA A 65 -0.16 -17.89 -17.73
N GLY A 66 0.57 -17.97 -18.86
CA GLY A 66 0.82 -19.21 -19.59
C GLY A 66 2.11 -19.94 -19.19
N THR A 67 2.93 -19.34 -18.32
CA THR A 67 4.12 -19.98 -17.71
C THR A 67 3.81 -20.44 -16.30
N ASP A 68 4.52 -21.46 -15.80
CA ASP A 68 4.32 -22.02 -14.46
C ASP A 68 4.38 -20.93 -13.36
N GLU A 69 5.38 -20.04 -13.42
CA GLU A 69 5.57 -18.98 -12.42
C GLU A 69 4.46 -17.92 -12.49
N GLY A 70 4.05 -17.54 -13.70
CA GLY A 70 2.97 -16.58 -13.92
C GLY A 70 1.59 -17.14 -13.55
N GLU A 71 1.36 -18.44 -13.73
CA GLU A 71 0.14 -19.12 -13.27
C GLU A 71 0.08 -19.17 -11.74
N GLU A 72 1.18 -19.51 -11.07
CA GLU A 72 1.26 -19.49 -9.61
C GLU A 72 0.97 -18.09 -9.06
N LEU A 73 1.58 -17.05 -9.63
CA LEU A 73 1.30 -15.67 -9.25
C LEU A 73 -0.18 -15.31 -9.47
N ALA A 74 -0.76 -15.71 -10.60
CA ALA A 74 -2.17 -15.45 -10.89
C ALA A 74 -3.08 -16.12 -9.85
N LEU A 75 -2.78 -17.35 -9.45
CA LEU A 75 -3.51 -18.10 -8.42
C LEU A 75 -3.39 -17.45 -7.03
N THR A 76 -2.18 -17.06 -6.62
CA THR A 76 -1.93 -16.35 -5.35
C THR A 76 -2.70 -15.05 -5.27
N LEU A 77 -2.80 -14.34 -6.39
CA LEU A 77 -3.58 -13.11 -6.49
C LEU A 77 -5.10 -13.38 -6.65
N GLY A 78 -5.53 -14.64 -6.72
CA GLY A 78 -6.94 -15.02 -6.84
C GLY A 78 -7.56 -14.63 -8.18
N LEU A 79 -6.82 -14.75 -9.28
CA LEU A 79 -7.38 -14.57 -10.62
C LEU A 79 -8.32 -15.73 -10.98
N GLY A 80 -9.39 -15.41 -11.71
CA GLY A 80 -10.27 -16.42 -12.30
C GLY A 80 -9.67 -17.10 -13.54
N SER A 81 -10.41 -18.03 -14.13
CA SER A 81 -9.98 -18.81 -15.30
C SER A 81 -10.08 -18.09 -16.66
N LYS A 82 -10.51 -16.83 -16.66
CA LYS A 82 -10.72 -16.05 -17.90
C LYS A 82 -9.57 -15.08 -18.10
N LEU A 83 -8.90 -15.17 -19.24
CA LEU A 83 -7.85 -14.25 -19.68
C LEU A 83 -8.28 -13.50 -20.95
N PRO A 84 -7.70 -12.33 -21.26
CA PRO A 84 -6.78 -11.55 -20.42
C PRO A 84 -7.48 -10.87 -19.24
N VAL A 85 -6.76 -10.59 -18.16
CA VAL A 85 -7.24 -9.80 -17.01
C VAL A 85 -6.38 -8.57 -16.86
N VAL A 86 -7.00 -7.40 -16.64
CA VAL A 86 -6.27 -6.18 -16.29
C VAL A 86 -6.71 -5.71 -14.91
N ARG A 87 -5.76 -5.66 -13.98
CA ARG A 87 -5.97 -5.14 -12.63
C ARG A 87 -5.34 -3.78 -12.45
N PHE A 88 -6.04 -2.91 -11.73
CA PHE A 88 -5.59 -1.57 -11.41
C PHE A 88 -5.25 -1.48 -9.93
N TYR A 89 -4.08 -0.96 -9.61
CA TYR A 89 -3.63 -0.73 -8.24
C TYR A 89 -3.34 0.75 -8.04
N LEU A 90 -3.65 1.22 -6.83
CA LEU A 90 -3.31 2.55 -6.36
C LEU A 90 -2.33 2.41 -5.19
N PRO A 91 -1.01 2.40 -5.46
CA PRO A 91 -0.01 2.34 -4.39
C PRO A 91 -0.27 3.42 -3.33
N PRO A 92 -0.10 3.09 -2.03
CA PRO A 92 0.52 1.89 -1.47
C PRO A 92 -0.44 0.69 -1.25
N ALA A 93 -1.63 0.69 -1.85
CA ALA A 93 -2.58 -0.41 -1.65
C ALA A 93 -2.03 -1.75 -2.16
N THR A 94 -2.17 -2.79 -1.34
CA THR A 94 -1.81 -4.18 -1.66
C THR A 94 -2.91 -4.93 -2.43
N SER A 95 -4.11 -4.34 -2.52
CA SER A 95 -5.26 -4.90 -3.22
C SER A 95 -5.59 -4.10 -4.48
N HIS A 96 -6.13 -4.78 -5.49
CA HIS A 96 -6.59 -4.13 -6.70
C HIS A 96 -7.83 -3.28 -6.41
N THR A 97 -7.97 -2.14 -7.10
CA THR A 97 -9.12 -1.24 -7.01
C THR A 97 -10.19 -1.59 -8.04
N LEU A 98 -9.78 -2.14 -9.18
CA LEU A 98 -10.65 -2.51 -10.29
C LEU A 98 -10.02 -3.69 -11.03
N GLU A 99 -10.86 -4.56 -11.58
CA GLU A 99 -10.47 -5.67 -12.44
C GLU A 99 -11.34 -5.63 -13.72
N LEU A 100 -10.70 -5.82 -14.87
CA LEU A 100 -11.33 -6.02 -16.17
C LEU A 100 -10.97 -7.42 -16.68
N ILE A 101 -11.90 -8.10 -17.34
CA ILE A 101 -11.74 -9.50 -17.74
C ILE A 101 -12.19 -9.68 -19.19
N GLY A 102 -11.39 -10.41 -19.98
CA GLY A 102 -11.74 -10.85 -21.32
C GLY A 102 -12.04 -9.69 -22.27
N ALA A 103 -13.27 -9.62 -22.79
CA ALA A 103 -13.69 -8.61 -23.77
C ALA A 103 -13.71 -7.18 -23.20
N ASP A 104 -13.77 -7.01 -21.88
CA ASP A 104 -13.71 -5.70 -21.23
C ASP A 104 -12.28 -5.13 -21.23
N CYS A 105 -11.27 -5.97 -21.44
CA CYS A 105 -9.88 -5.56 -21.64
C CYS A 105 -9.72 -4.97 -23.04
N ASN A 106 -9.99 -3.69 -23.20
CA ASN A 106 -9.70 -2.95 -24.42
C ASN A 106 -8.99 -1.61 -24.11
N PRO A 107 -8.17 -1.08 -25.05
CA PRO A 107 -7.33 0.09 -24.77
C PRO A 107 -8.13 1.32 -24.31
N SER A 108 -9.30 1.55 -24.90
CA SER A 108 -10.12 2.73 -24.60
C SER A 108 -10.71 2.70 -23.19
N VAL A 109 -11.20 1.53 -22.75
CA VAL A 109 -11.75 1.31 -21.42
C VAL A 109 -10.64 1.38 -20.38
N ILE A 110 -9.51 0.73 -20.64
CA ILE A 110 -8.35 0.75 -19.73
C ILE A 110 -7.82 2.17 -19.56
N ALA A 111 -7.63 2.92 -20.64
CA ALA A 111 -7.19 4.32 -20.58
C ALA A 111 -8.17 5.20 -19.78
N LYS A 112 -9.48 5.00 -19.98
CA LYS A 112 -10.52 5.74 -19.24
C LYS A 112 -10.47 5.44 -17.74
N HIS A 113 -10.34 4.17 -17.35
CA HIS A 113 -10.23 3.77 -15.95
C HIS A 113 -8.92 4.24 -15.32
N ALA A 114 -7.79 4.08 -16.02
CA ALA A 114 -6.49 4.58 -15.58
C ALA A 114 -6.52 6.09 -15.34
N ALA A 115 -7.11 6.88 -16.27
CA ALA A 115 -7.23 8.33 -16.10
C ALA A 115 -8.16 8.72 -14.94
N ALA A 116 -9.29 8.01 -14.76
CA ALA A 116 -10.21 8.28 -13.65
C ALA A 116 -9.59 7.97 -12.29
N LEU A 117 -8.90 6.82 -12.19
CA LEU A 117 -8.17 6.41 -10.99
C LEU A 117 -6.97 7.33 -10.73
N GLY A 118 -6.26 7.74 -11.77
CA GLY A 118 -5.15 8.69 -11.69
C GLY A 118 -5.59 10.06 -11.17
N LYS A 119 -6.75 10.57 -11.59
CA LYS A 119 -7.33 11.81 -11.02
C LYS A 119 -7.69 11.65 -9.53
N LYS A 120 -8.25 10.49 -9.15
CA LYS A 120 -8.56 10.17 -7.74
C LYS A 120 -7.28 10.05 -6.90
N ALA A 121 -6.25 9.39 -7.46
CA ALA A 121 -4.95 9.21 -6.85
C ALA A 121 -4.19 10.54 -6.74
N ALA A 122 -4.21 11.39 -7.77
CA ALA A 122 -3.62 12.72 -7.77
C ALA A 122 -4.35 13.69 -6.83
N GLY A 123 -5.68 13.57 -6.67
CA GLY A 123 -6.42 14.32 -5.66
C GLY A 123 -6.01 13.94 -4.23
N SER A 124 -5.74 12.65 -3.99
CA SER A 124 -5.18 12.14 -2.73
C SER A 124 -3.70 12.50 -2.56
N ALA A 125 -2.90 12.42 -3.64
CA ALA A 125 -1.46 12.67 -3.63
C ALA A 125 -1.11 14.16 -3.62
N ALA A 126 -1.95 15.05 -4.17
CA ALA A 126 -1.84 16.49 -3.99
C ALA A 126 -2.03 16.87 -2.51
N ALA A 127 -2.87 16.13 -1.77
CA ALA A 127 -2.94 16.22 -0.31
C ALA A 127 -1.75 15.54 0.41
N ALA A 128 -0.89 14.81 -0.31
CA ALA A 128 0.31 14.12 0.20
C ALA A 128 1.64 14.65 -0.38
N SER A 129 1.62 15.77 -1.12
CA SER A 129 2.81 16.38 -1.75
C SER A 129 3.71 17.15 -0.75
N GLY A 130 3.31 17.24 0.50
CA GLY A 130 3.84 18.15 1.51
C GLY A 130 4.94 17.56 2.37
N GLY A 131 6.14 17.42 1.81
CA GLY A 131 7.38 17.28 2.58
C GLY A 131 7.36 16.25 3.72
N ILE A 132 8.20 16.46 4.73
CA ILE A 132 8.36 15.51 5.84
C ILE A 132 7.07 15.26 6.64
N ARG A 133 6.19 16.26 6.73
CA ARG A 133 4.94 16.16 7.51
C ARG A 133 3.95 15.20 6.89
N ASP A 134 3.90 15.14 5.56
CA ASP A 134 2.97 14.26 4.86
C ASP A 134 3.47 12.82 4.85
N ILE A 135 4.79 12.63 4.79
CA ILE A 135 5.42 11.31 5.00
C ILE A 135 5.06 10.77 6.40
N VAL A 136 5.23 11.59 7.43
CA VAL A 136 4.86 11.23 8.81
C VAL A 136 3.36 10.93 8.90
N ARG A 137 2.50 11.78 8.34
CA ARG A 137 1.05 11.56 8.37
C ARG A 137 0.64 10.27 7.65
N GLY A 138 1.25 9.98 6.52
CA GLY A 138 1.02 8.74 5.76
C GLY A 138 1.40 7.49 6.57
N ALA A 139 2.55 7.52 7.24
CA ALA A 139 2.99 6.43 8.10
C ALA A 139 1.99 6.15 9.24
N TYR A 140 1.59 7.19 9.98
CA TYR A 140 0.60 7.07 11.06
C TYR A 140 -0.77 6.59 10.55
N ALA A 141 -1.19 7.04 9.37
CA ALA A 141 -2.45 6.61 8.76
C ALA A 141 -2.43 5.12 8.38
N GLN A 142 -1.30 4.62 7.84
CA GLN A 142 -1.15 3.20 7.53
C GLN A 142 -1.22 2.33 8.77
N THR A 143 -0.52 2.70 9.85
CA THR A 143 -0.56 1.96 11.11
C THR A 143 -1.98 1.97 11.73
N ALA A 144 -2.70 3.09 11.67
CA ALA A 144 -4.05 3.19 12.22
C ALA A 144 -5.07 2.28 11.54
N VAL A 145 -4.85 1.88 10.28
CA VAL A 145 -5.70 0.94 9.53
C VAL A 145 -5.17 -0.49 9.50
N GLY A 146 -4.11 -0.80 10.27
CA GLY A 146 -3.53 -2.13 10.37
C GLY A 146 -2.47 -2.50 9.32
N GLY A 147 -1.90 -1.52 8.61
CA GLY A 147 -0.77 -1.71 7.71
C GLY A 147 0.60 -1.57 8.42
N SER A 148 1.68 -1.96 7.74
CA SER A 148 3.07 -1.72 8.20
C SER A 148 3.42 -0.23 8.06
N GLY A 149 3.81 0.42 9.15
CA GLY A 149 4.25 1.81 9.19
C GLY A 149 5.50 2.00 10.04
N VAL A 150 6.12 3.17 9.91
CA VAL A 150 7.51 3.52 10.33
C VAL A 150 7.76 3.54 11.85
N LEU A 151 6.76 3.26 12.68
CA LEU A 151 6.95 3.15 14.13
C LEU A 151 7.54 1.77 14.47
N PRO A 152 8.05 1.52 15.70
CA PRO A 152 8.43 0.17 16.16
C PRO A 152 7.31 -0.90 16.12
N THR A 153 6.21 -0.57 15.46
CA THR A 153 4.96 -1.28 15.19
C THR A 153 5.06 -2.28 14.05
N GLU A 154 6.21 -2.38 13.39
CA GLU A 154 6.54 -3.45 12.42
C GLU A 154 6.51 -4.87 13.05
N LEU A 155 6.40 -4.97 14.38
CA LEU A 155 6.04 -6.21 15.07
C LEU A 155 4.54 -6.46 14.92
N ALA A 156 4.17 -7.39 14.05
CA ALA A 156 2.80 -7.91 13.95
C ALA A 156 2.27 -8.45 15.30
N ASP A 157 3.18 -8.88 16.17
CA ASP A 157 2.87 -9.28 17.54
C ASP A 157 2.75 -8.08 18.48
N SER A 158 1.50 -7.81 18.90
CA SER A 158 1.18 -6.74 19.84
C SER A 158 1.76 -6.94 21.23
N GLU A 159 1.99 -8.18 21.68
CA GLU A 159 2.56 -8.46 23.00
C GLU A 159 4.05 -8.13 23.02
N ALA A 160 4.81 -8.63 22.04
CA ALA A 160 6.22 -8.29 21.86
C ALA A 160 6.43 -6.77 21.74
N ARG A 161 5.54 -6.08 21.00
CA ARG A 161 5.56 -4.62 20.86
C ARG A 161 5.36 -3.90 22.19
N ARG A 162 4.34 -4.27 22.97
CA ARG A 162 4.07 -3.66 24.30
C ARG A 162 5.28 -3.78 25.22
N LYS A 163 5.87 -4.97 25.26
CA LYS A 163 7.04 -5.27 26.09
C LYS A 163 8.25 -4.45 25.67
N LEU A 164 8.51 -4.33 24.37
CA LEU A 164 9.57 -3.47 23.83
C LEU A 164 9.38 -2.00 24.23
N LEU A 165 8.13 -1.54 24.22
CA LEU A 165 7.74 -0.18 24.58
C LEU A 165 7.64 0.08 26.09
N GLY A 166 7.89 -0.93 26.93
CA GLY A 166 7.91 -0.79 28.38
C GLY A 166 6.53 -0.80 29.05
N TYR A 167 5.49 -1.28 28.37
CA TYR A 167 4.17 -1.50 28.98
C TYR A 167 4.11 -2.84 29.69
N LYS A 168 3.43 -2.87 30.85
CA LYS A 168 3.05 -4.11 31.53
C LYS A 168 1.65 -4.54 31.10
N GLU A 169 1.35 -5.84 31.21
CA GLU A 169 0.04 -6.38 30.81
C GLU A 169 -1.13 -5.75 31.59
N ASP A 170 -0.94 -5.44 32.87
CA ASP A 170 -1.94 -4.83 33.75
C ASP A 170 -2.12 -3.31 33.52
N GLU A 171 -1.26 -2.70 32.71
CA GLU A 171 -1.34 -1.29 32.33
C GLU A 171 -2.05 -1.07 30.99
N VAL A 172 -2.21 -2.12 30.18
CA VAL A 172 -2.67 -2.01 28.80
C VAL A 172 -4.18 -2.18 28.70
N ASN A 173 -4.84 -1.18 28.12
CA ASN A 173 -6.19 -1.34 27.57
C ASN A 173 -6.07 -1.75 26.10
N THR A 174 -6.40 -2.99 25.79
CA THR A 174 -6.28 -3.54 24.42
C THR A 174 -7.13 -2.81 23.38
N ALA A 175 -8.25 -2.18 23.79
CA ALA A 175 -9.07 -1.38 22.89
C ALA A 175 -8.45 0.00 22.59
N ALA A 176 -7.52 0.47 23.45
CA ALA A 176 -6.81 1.73 23.28
C ALA A 176 -5.40 1.54 22.66
N ASP A 177 -4.87 0.31 22.68
CA ASP A 177 -3.59 -0.05 22.07
C ASP A 177 -3.72 -0.30 20.56
N ILE A 178 -3.80 0.79 19.81
CA ILE A 178 -3.87 0.78 18.34
C ILE A 178 -2.49 0.85 17.66
N GLY A 179 -1.41 0.61 18.42
CA GLY A 179 -0.07 0.58 17.85
C GLY A 179 0.43 1.92 17.31
N LEU A 180 0.08 3.06 17.90
CA LEU A 180 0.59 4.37 17.47
C LEU A 180 1.57 5.01 18.47
N GLY A 181 1.81 4.33 19.59
CA GLY A 181 2.58 4.86 20.72
C GLY A 181 4.09 4.73 20.54
N CYS A 182 4.82 5.68 21.12
CA CYS A 182 6.29 5.67 21.17
C CYS A 182 6.89 5.03 22.43
N GLY A 183 6.06 4.70 23.44
CA GLY A 183 6.52 4.03 24.66
C GLY A 183 5.79 4.48 25.91
N ASN A 184 5.92 3.70 26.98
CA ASN A 184 5.32 3.99 28.28
C ASN A 184 5.90 5.30 28.86
N PRO A 185 5.06 6.31 29.19
CA PRO A 185 5.53 7.60 29.69
C PRO A 185 6.25 7.51 31.04
N LEU A 186 5.91 6.53 31.89
CA LEU A 186 6.55 6.36 33.19
C LEU A 186 7.99 5.87 33.07
N VAL A 187 8.25 5.01 32.08
CA VAL A 187 9.58 4.44 31.83
C VAL A 187 10.48 5.48 31.15
N THR A 188 9.93 6.20 30.18
CA THR A 188 10.69 7.12 29.32
C THR A 188 10.90 8.48 29.99
N ALA A 189 9.87 9.08 30.59
CA ALA A 189 9.93 10.43 31.16
C ALA A 189 10.24 10.45 32.66
N LYS A 190 10.13 9.32 33.38
CA LYS A 190 10.36 9.21 34.83
C LYS A 190 9.56 10.24 35.66
N LEU A 191 8.29 10.40 35.29
CA LEU A 191 7.33 11.32 35.91
C LEU A 191 7.27 11.16 37.44
N LYS A 192 7.15 12.29 38.14
CA LYS A 192 6.98 12.39 39.59
C LYS A 192 5.68 13.07 39.97
N LEU A 193 5.22 12.81 41.18
CA LEU A 193 4.04 13.49 41.75
C LEU A 193 4.19 15.01 41.68
N GLY A 194 3.16 15.68 41.17
CA GLY A 194 3.10 17.13 41.00
C GLY A 194 3.64 17.64 39.66
N GLU A 195 4.20 16.78 38.81
CA GLU A 195 4.57 17.14 37.44
C GLU A 195 3.37 17.05 36.48
N ALA A 196 3.38 17.88 35.44
CA ALA A 196 2.36 17.88 34.39
C ALA A 196 2.82 17.03 33.20
N CYS A 197 1.96 16.14 32.71
CA CYS A 197 2.16 15.35 31.51
C CYS A 197 1.24 15.85 30.39
N LEU A 198 1.78 16.01 29.18
CA LEU A 198 1.02 16.34 27.97
C LEU A 198 1.21 15.21 26.95
N ASP A 199 0.14 14.47 26.69
CA ASP A 199 0.10 13.44 25.66
C ASP A 199 -0.31 14.08 24.33
N LEU A 200 0.61 14.06 23.36
CA LEU A 200 0.39 14.52 21.98
C LEU A 200 0.30 13.33 21.01
N GLY A 201 0.22 12.10 21.52
CA GLY A 201 0.12 10.91 20.72
C GLY A 201 -1.19 10.87 19.94
N SER A 202 -1.14 10.33 18.71
CA SER A 202 -2.32 10.09 17.89
C SER A 202 -3.13 8.85 18.33
N GLY A 203 -2.81 8.29 19.49
CA GLY A 203 -3.44 7.10 20.05
C GLY A 203 -4.79 7.39 20.72
N ALA A 204 -5.36 6.38 21.37
CA ALA A 204 -6.61 6.52 22.12
C ALA A 204 -6.43 7.05 23.56
N GLY A 205 -5.29 7.70 23.86
CA GLY A 205 -5.03 8.37 25.15
C GLY A 205 -4.73 7.46 26.34
N MET A 206 -4.33 6.20 26.11
CA MET A 206 -3.96 5.24 27.17
C MET A 206 -2.86 5.79 28.09
N ASP A 207 -1.89 6.51 27.52
CA ASP A 207 -0.70 6.98 28.22
C ASP A 207 -1.02 8.03 29.28
N CYS A 208 -2.05 8.85 29.07
CA CYS A 208 -2.57 9.78 30.08
C CYS A 208 -3.02 9.05 31.35
N PHE A 209 -3.74 7.94 31.21
CA PHE A 209 -4.23 7.16 32.36
C PHE A 209 -3.12 6.39 33.05
N ILE A 210 -2.09 5.97 32.31
CA ILE A 210 -0.89 5.37 32.90
C ILE A 210 -0.11 6.45 33.69
N ALA A 211 0.08 7.63 33.11
CA ALA A 211 0.76 8.76 33.76
C ALA A 211 0.04 9.25 35.02
N ALA A 212 -1.29 9.24 35.04
CA ALA A 212 -2.11 9.68 36.17
C ALA A 212 -1.98 8.82 37.44
N LYS A 213 -1.27 7.69 37.39
CA LYS A 213 -1.00 6.82 38.55
C LYS A 213 0.16 7.32 39.44
N GLN A 214 0.83 8.41 39.06
CA GLN A 214 1.91 9.04 39.84
C GLN A 214 1.40 10.13 40.76
#